data_AF-A0A8S8XBK9-F1
#
_entry.id   AF-A0A8S8XBK9-F1
#
_cell.length_a   1.000
_cell.length_b   1.000
_cell.length_c   1.000
_cell.angle_alpha   90.00
_cell.angle_beta   90.00
_cell.angle_gamma   90.00
#
_symmetry.space_group_name_H-M   'P 1'
#
loop_
_entity.id
_entity.type
_entity.pdbx_description
1 polymer ?
#
loop_
_entity_poly.entity_id
_entity_poly.type
_entity_poly.pdbx_seq_one_letter_code
_entity_poly.pdbx_strand_id
1 'polypeptide(L)'
;MSASLLLVAALACPAATEPPKIEIELIRNEPAIRRDLNVLQLSRKKAGVGAPTLVPRRTVGLTEGRIRVEPRIFTETLTSAGDACLRPTSVHIEMRVENTIYVAREFTDRPCHTEQILRHEREHVAIDRRLAEASVDEYRVAAEAALAQIGVVGPVPSRNLAASVERMRSTINFALQVVTKRLFERREAAQNAFDTPEEYARVAAACGRKL
;
A
#
# COMPACT_ATOMS: atom_id res chain seq x y z
N MET A 1 40.28 -37.76 42.75
CA MET A 1 39.10 -37.91 41.88
C MET A 1 38.87 -36.57 41.21
N SER A 2 39.29 -36.43 39.95
CA SER A 2 39.24 -35.16 39.23
C SER A 2 37.84 -34.99 38.63
N ALA A 3 37.11 -33.98 39.06
CA ALA A 3 35.84 -33.58 38.47
C ALA A 3 36.14 -32.79 37.18
N SER A 4 35.93 -33.42 36.03
CA SER A 4 35.97 -32.73 34.74
C SER A 4 34.75 -31.81 34.63
N LEU A 5 34.97 -30.49 34.69
CA LEU A 5 33.96 -29.52 34.28
C LEU A 5 33.78 -29.62 32.76
N LEU A 6 32.65 -30.14 32.32
CA LEU A 6 32.17 -29.98 30.95
C LEU A 6 31.69 -28.53 30.79
N LEU A 7 32.50 -27.69 30.14
CA LEU A 7 32.02 -26.41 29.60
C LEU A 7 31.06 -26.72 28.46
N VAL A 8 29.75 -26.60 28.70
CA VAL A 8 28.76 -26.54 27.62
C VAL A 8 28.83 -25.11 27.07
N ALA A 9 29.54 -24.93 25.95
CA ALA A 9 29.44 -23.69 25.19
C ALA A 9 27.99 -23.60 24.69
N ALA A 10 27.22 -22.64 25.21
CA ALA A 10 25.96 -22.27 24.59
C ALA A 10 26.28 -21.84 23.15
N LEU A 11 25.83 -22.63 22.17
CA LEU A 11 25.97 -22.32 20.76
C LEU A 11 25.12 -21.07 20.46
N ALA A 12 25.73 -19.90 20.63
CA ALA A 12 25.14 -18.64 20.23
C ALA A 12 24.92 -18.67 18.70
N CYS A 13 23.85 -18.03 18.23
CA CYS A 13 23.63 -17.93 16.81
C CYS A 13 24.78 -17.17 16.13
N PRO A 14 25.27 -17.66 14.98
CA PRO A 14 26.29 -16.94 14.24
C PRO A 14 25.76 -15.58 13.81
N ALA A 15 26.64 -14.58 13.82
CA ALA A 15 26.30 -13.24 13.36
C ALA A 15 25.88 -13.27 11.88
N ALA A 16 25.05 -12.28 11.50
CA ALA A 16 24.75 -12.05 10.10
C ALA A 16 26.04 -11.68 9.34
N THR A 17 26.27 -12.33 8.20
CA THR A 17 27.44 -12.07 7.34
C THR A 17 27.18 -10.90 6.39
N GLU A 18 25.92 -10.67 6.04
CA GLU A 18 25.46 -9.58 5.19
C GLU A 18 24.18 -8.96 5.78
N PRO A 19 23.97 -7.65 5.60
CA PRO A 19 22.71 -7.02 5.96
C PRO A 19 21.57 -7.54 5.05
N PRO A 20 20.33 -7.60 5.56
CA PRO A 20 19.18 -7.99 4.75
C PRO A 20 18.93 -7.01 3.61
N LYS A 21 18.56 -7.52 2.44
CA LYS A 21 18.28 -6.70 1.24
C LYS A 21 16.83 -6.20 1.26
N ILE A 22 16.61 -4.97 0.78
CA ILE A 22 15.26 -4.39 0.68
C ILE A 22 15.02 -3.94 -0.75
N GLU A 23 14.08 -4.61 -1.40
CA GLU A 23 13.63 -4.33 -2.76
C GLU A 23 12.21 -3.78 -2.70
N ILE A 24 11.96 -2.66 -3.36
CA ILE A 24 10.63 -2.05 -3.44
C ILE A 24 10.32 -1.82 -4.90
N GLU A 25 9.20 -2.37 -5.36
CA GLU A 25 8.72 -2.22 -6.73
C GLU A 25 7.41 -1.44 -6.71
N LEU A 26 7.35 -0.33 -7.46
CA LEU A 26 6.14 0.46 -7.64
C LEU A 26 5.55 0.22 -9.02
N ILE A 27 4.44 -0.51 -9.05
CA ILE A 27 3.68 -0.87 -10.25
C ILE A 27 2.52 0.10 -10.42
N ARG A 28 2.47 0.76 -11.59
CA ARG A 28 1.41 1.71 -11.97
C ARG A 28 0.79 1.28 -13.27
N ASN A 29 -0.49 0.94 -13.23
CA ASN A 29 -1.25 0.61 -14.42
C ASN A 29 -1.98 1.84 -14.97
N GLU A 30 -2.23 1.85 -16.28
CA GLU A 30 -3.15 2.83 -16.85
C GLU A 30 -4.58 2.54 -16.37
N PRO A 31 -5.35 3.57 -15.99
CA PRO A 31 -6.68 3.36 -15.46
C PRO A 31 -7.62 2.86 -16.55
N ALA A 32 -8.40 1.83 -16.24
CA ALA A 32 -9.50 1.43 -17.10
C ALA A 32 -10.57 2.53 -17.13
N ILE A 33 -11.08 2.88 -18.32
CA ILE A 33 -12.17 3.85 -18.47
C ILE A 33 -13.46 3.11 -18.75
N ARG A 34 -14.49 3.37 -17.94
CA ARG A 34 -15.77 2.67 -17.93
C ARG A 34 -16.93 3.62 -18.13
N ARG A 35 -17.90 3.23 -18.97
CA ARG A 35 -19.09 4.03 -19.35
C ARG A 35 -20.40 3.25 -19.23
N ASP A 36 -20.40 2.20 -18.43
CA ASP A 36 -21.50 1.25 -18.26
C ASP A 36 -22.50 1.67 -17.17
N LEU A 37 -22.16 2.66 -16.34
CA LEU A 37 -23.00 3.17 -15.26
C LEU A 37 -23.66 4.49 -15.62
N ASN A 38 -24.91 4.68 -15.20
CA ASN A 38 -25.61 5.96 -15.29
C ASN A 38 -25.34 6.86 -14.07
N VAL A 39 -25.77 8.13 -14.14
CA VAL A 39 -25.56 9.11 -13.06
C VAL A 39 -26.08 8.61 -11.71
N LEU A 40 -27.24 7.95 -11.69
CA LEU A 40 -27.83 7.43 -10.45
C LEU A 40 -27.01 6.28 -9.86
N GLN A 41 -26.56 5.35 -10.69
CA GLN A 41 -25.71 4.23 -10.30
C GLN A 41 -24.35 4.72 -9.78
N LEU A 42 -23.73 5.69 -10.46
CA LEU A 42 -22.48 6.31 -10.00
C LEU A 42 -22.65 7.05 -8.67
N SER A 43 -23.74 7.80 -8.52
CA SER A 43 -24.01 8.52 -7.27
C SER A 43 -24.19 7.55 -6.10
N ARG A 44 -24.86 6.41 -6.30
CA ARG A 44 -24.97 5.34 -5.30
C ARG A 44 -23.62 4.69 -5.02
N LYS A 45 -22.80 4.45 -6.05
CA LYS A 45 -21.45 3.90 -5.89
C LYS A 45 -20.55 4.83 -5.08
N LYS A 46 -20.56 6.15 -5.34
CA LYS A 46 -19.81 7.14 -4.55
C LYS A 46 -20.28 7.16 -3.09
N ALA A 47 -21.59 7.14 -2.84
CA ALA A 47 -22.15 7.12 -1.49
C ALA A 47 -21.75 5.87 -0.67
N GLY A 48 -21.64 4.70 -1.32
CA GLY A 48 -21.19 3.46 -0.67
C GLY A 48 -19.70 3.39 -0.36
N VAL A 49 -18.89 4.36 -0.83
CA VAL A 49 -17.43 4.41 -0.66
C VAL A 49 -17.00 5.36 0.46
N GLY A 50 -17.94 5.81 1.32
CA GLY A 50 -17.63 6.70 2.44
C GLY A 50 -17.39 8.16 2.03
N ALA A 51 -18.10 8.63 0.99
CA ALA A 51 -17.87 9.95 0.44
C ALA A 51 -18.16 11.10 1.44
N PRO A 52 -17.40 12.21 1.38
CA PRO A 52 -17.66 13.42 2.19
C PRO A 52 -19.08 13.94 1.99
N THR A 53 -19.67 14.57 3.01
CA THR A 53 -21.03 15.13 3.01
C THR A 53 -21.31 16.21 1.95
N LEU A 54 -20.30 16.70 1.22
CA LEU A 54 -20.39 17.78 0.23
C LEU A 54 -20.47 17.31 -1.24
N VAL A 55 -20.66 16.01 -1.51
CA VAL A 55 -20.80 15.53 -2.90
C VAL A 55 -21.98 16.22 -3.60
N PRO A 56 -21.84 16.66 -4.86
CA PRO A 56 -22.97 16.97 -5.71
C PRO A 56 -23.99 15.83 -5.67
N ARG A 57 -25.28 16.14 -5.49
CA ARG A 57 -26.37 15.12 -5.48
C ARG A 57 -26.39 14.22 -6.72
N ARG A 58 -25.62 14.56 -7.77
CA ARG A 58 -25.44 13.82 -9.02
C ARG A 58 -23.95 13.69 -9.35
N THR A 59 -23.45 12.47 -9.33
CA THR A 59 -22.06 12.11 -9.71
C THR A 59 -22.03 11.74 -11.19
N VAL A 60 -21.29 12.49 -11.99
CA VAL A 60 -21.14 12.27 -13.46
C VAL A 60 -19.82 11.61 -13.85
N GLY A 61 -18.84 11.63 -12.94
CA GLY A 61 -17.56 10.92 -13.02
C GLY A 61 -17.19 10.36 -11.66
N LEU A 62 -16.40 9.28 -11.63
CA LEU A 62 -15.89 8.71 -10.39
C LEU A 62 -14.58 7.96 -10.64
N THR A 63 -13.57 8.26 -9.86
CA THR A 63 -12.33 7.46 -9.79
C THR A 63 -12.38 6.51 -8.60
N GLU A 64 -12.41 5.21 -8.88
CA GLU A 64 -12.21 4.17 -7.87
C GLU A 64 -10.74 3.78 -7.86
N GLY A 65 -10.02 4.21 -6.82
CA GLY A 65 -8.60 3.93 -6.65
C GLY A 65 -8.31 2.92 -5.54
N ARG A 66 -7.30 2.08 -5.76
CA ARG A 66 -6.75 1.13 -4.79
C ARG A 66 -5.23 1.20 -4.84
N ILE A 67 -4.61 1.39 -3.68
CA ILE A 67 -3.17 1.21 -3.50
C ILE A 67 -2.98 -0.07 -2.69
N ARG A 68 -2.36 -1.09 -3.27
CA ARG A 68 -2.04 -2.35 -2.58
C ARG A 68 -0.56 -2.38 -2.23
N VAL A 69 -0.25 -2.88 -1.04
CA VAL A 69 1.11 -3.05 -0.56
C VAL A 69 1.26 -4.49 -0.08
N GLU A 70 2.09 -5.26 -0.77
CA GLU A 70 2.23 -6.70 -0.60
C GLU A 70 3.70 -7.02 -0.27
N PRO A 71 4.05 -7.14 1.02
CA PRO A 71 5.40 -7.51 1.44
C PRO A 71 5.61 -9.03 1.34
N ARG A 72 6.77 -9.42 0.81
CA ARG A 72 7.32 -10.79 0.84
C ARG A 72 8.60 -10.80 1.65
N ILE A 73 8.64 -11.60 2.70
CA ILE A 73 9.74 -11.63 3.67
C ILE A 73 10.45 -12.97 3.56
N PHE A 74 11.75 -12.91 3.33
CA PHE A 74 12.63 -14.05 3.19
C PHE A 74 13.52 -14.18 4.41
N THR A 75 13.70 -15.41 4.86
CA THR A 75 14.45 -15.73 6.06
C THR A 75 15.34 -16.94 5.82
N GLU A 76 16.50 -16.94 6.44
CA GLU A 76 17.39 -18.09 6.50
C GLU A 76 17.32 -18.73 7.88
N THR A 77 17.33 -20.06 7.92
CA THR A 77 17.34 -20.83 9.16
C THR A 77 18.55 -21.76 9.19
N LEU A 78 19.32 -21.69 10.27
CA LEU A 78 20.40 -22.62 10.57
C LEU A 78 19.94 -23.51 11.72
N THR A 79 19.94 -24.83 11.53
CA THR A 79 19.53 -25.80 12.56
C THR A 79 20.74 -26.59 13.06
N SER A 80 20.80 -26.80 14.38
CA SER A 80 21.84 -27.63 15.01
C SER A 80 21.32 -28.24 16.30
N ALA A 81 21.51 -29.55 16.48
CA ALA A 81 21.23 -30.28 17.72
C ALA A 81 19.84 -30.03 18.37
N GLY A 82 18.79 -29.81 17.55
CA GLY A 82 17.42 -29.56 18.04
C GLY A 82 17.08 -28.09 18.30
N ASP A 83 18.02 -27.19 18.06
CA ASP A 83 17.84 -25.74 18.07
C ASP A 83 17.93 -25.16 16.66
N ALA A 84 17.46 -23.93 16.51
CA ALA A 84 17.44 -23.16 15.28
C ALA A 84 17.83 -21.70 15.51
N CYS A 85 18.54 -21.14 14.55
CA CYS A 85 18.85 -19.72 14.43
C CYS A 85 18.17 -19.19 13.17
N LEU A 86 17.45 -18.09 13.30
CA LEU A 86 16.67 -17.48 12.23
C LEU A 86 17.18 -16.06 11.99
N ARG A 87 17.36 -15.68 10.72
CA ARG A 87 17.65 -14.30 10.34
C ARG A 87 16.86 -13.88 9.10
N PRO A 88 16.39 -12.63 9.01
CA PRO A 88 15.84 -12.13 7.76
C PRO A 88 16.97 -11.95 6.73
N THR A 89 16.70 -12.27 5.47
CA THR A 89 17.65 -12.13 4.36
C THR A 89 17.21 -11.08 3.35
N SER A 90 15.91 -10.99 3.07
CA SER A 90 15.37 -9.92 2.25
C SER A 90 13.90 -9.60 2.53
N VAL A 91 13.51 -8.38 2.19
CA VAL A 91 12.11 -7.93 2.16
C VAL A 91 11.85 -7.33 0.79
N HIS A 92 10.86 -7.89 0.09
CA HIS A 92 10.42 -7.43 -1.22
C HIS A 92 9.03 -6.82 -1.05
N ILE A 93 8.90 -5.52 -1.29
CA ILE A 93 7.65 -4.78 -1.12
C ILE A 93 7.12 -4.43 -2.50
N GLU A 94 5.99 -5.02 -2.87
CA GLU A 94 5.30 -4.66 -4.10
C GLU A 94 4.19 -3.66 -3.80
N MET A 95 4.27 -2.48 -4.42
CA MET A 95 3.27 -1.42 -4.31
C MET A 95 2.54 -1.31 -5.64
N ARG A 96 1.22 -1.56 -5.66
CA ARG A 96 0.42 -1.51 -6.89
C ARG A 96 -0.63 -0.41 -6.80
N VAL A 97 -0.59 0.52 -7.75
CA VAL A 97 -1.60 1.57 -7.92
C VAL A 97 -2.56 1.17 -9.04
N GLU A 98 -3.80 0.86 -8.65
CA GLU A 98 -4.87 0.41 -9.55
C GLU A 98 -6.03 1.41 -9.48
N ASN A 99 -6.36 2.02 -10.62
CA ASN A 99 -7.49 2.95 -10.70
C ASN A 99 -8.46 2.52 -11.80
N THR A 100 -9.75 2.75 -11.58
CA THR A 100 -10.79 2.69 -12.62
C THR A 100 -11.50 4.03 -12.64
N ILE A 101 -11.56 4.65 -13.82
CA ILE A 101 -12.31 5.88 -14.04
C ILE A 101 -13.66 5.52 -14.66
N TYR A 102 -14.74 5.98 -14.02
CA TYR A 102 -16.09 5.89 -14.54
C TYR A 102 -16.54 7.23 -15.08
N VAL A 103 -17.21 7.22 -16.23
CA VAL A 103 -17.95 8.36 -16.78
C VAL A 103 -19.40 7.92 -16.96
N ALA A 104 -20.35 8.73 -16.48
CA ALA A 104 -21.77 8.44 -16.65
C ALA A 104 -22.13 8.27 -18.13
N ARG A 105 -22.86 7.21 -18.46
CA ARG A 105 -23.18 6.85 -19.85
C ARG A 105 -23.91 7.95 -20.62
N GLU A 106 -24.67 8.80 -19.94
CA GLU A 106 -25.40 9.96 -20.48
C GLU A 106 -24.47 11.00 -21.11
N PHE A 107 -23.17 10.95 -20.83
CA PHE A 107 -22.17 11.86 -21.39
C PHE A 107 -21.36 11.25 -22.54
N THR A 108 -21.59 9.98 -22.91
CA THR A 108 -20.83 9.29 -23.97
C THR A 108 -20.88 10.04 -25.30
N ASP A 109 -22.04 10.60 -25.66
CA ASP A 109 -22.24 11.38 -26.90
C ASP A 109 -22.02 12.90 -26.69
N ARG A 110 -21.41 13.28 -25.57
CA ARG A 110 -21.11 14.68 -25.20
C ARG A 110 -19.59 14.85 -25.07
N PRO A 111 -18.85 15.01 -26.17
CA PRO A 111 -17.38 14.93 -26.17
C PRO A 111 -16.72 15.99 -25.27
N CYS A 112 -17.18 17.25 -25.31
CA CYS A 112 -16.67 18.30 -24.41
C CYS A 112 -16.85 17.92 -22.93
N HIS A 113 -18.05 17.48 -22.55
CA HIS A 113 -18.33 17.10 -21.16
C HIS A 113 -17.51 15.89 -20.73
N THR A 114 -17.44 14.85 -21.57
CA THR A 114 -16.62 13.66 -21.32
C THR A 114 -15.16 14.01 -21.11
N GLU A 115 -14.59 14.91 -21.91
CA GLU A 115 -13.21 15.34 -21.76
C GLU A 115 -12.97 16.04 -20.43
N GLN A 116 -13.86 16.96 -20.02
CA GLN A 116 -13.72 17.69 -18.76
C GLN A 116 -13.90 16.78 -17.54
N ILE A 117 -14.82 15.81 -17.61
CA ILE A 117 -14.98 14.79 -16.58
C ILE A 117 -13.71 13.96 -16.49
N LEU A 118 -13.22 13.40 -17.62
CA LEU A 118 -12.01 12.59 -17.62
C LEU A 118 -10.78 13.36 -17.13
N ARG A 119 -10.66 14.65 -17.44
CA ARG A 119 -9.57 15.48 -16.94
C ARG A 119 -9.61 15.62 -15.42
N HIS A 120 -10.79 15.87 -14.85
CA HIS A 120 -10.99 15.92 -13.41
C HIS A 120 -10.64 14.56 -12.76
N GLU A 121 -11.20 13.47 -13.28
CA GLU A 121 -10.96 12.12 -12.75
C GLU A 121 -9.49 11.67 -12.87
N ARG A 122 -8.79 12.08 -13.93
CA ARG A 122 -7.36 11.79 -14.08
C ARG A 122 -6.49 12.48 -13.04
N GLU A 123 -6.91 13.61 -12.48
CA GLU A 123 -6.15 14.23 -11.40
C GLU A 123 -6.22 13.40 -10.12
N HIS A 124 -7.36 12.77 -9.82
CA HIS A 124 -7.46 11.81 -8.72
C HIS A 124 -6.49 10.63 -8.90
N VAL A 125 -6.32 10.12 -10.13
CA VAL A 125 -5.32 9.10 -10.45
C VAL A 125 -3.90 9.62 -10.26
N ALA A 126 -3.62 10.86 -10.68
CA ALA A 126 -2.32 11.50 -10.50
C ALA A 126 -1.96 11.67 -9.02
N ILE A 127 -2.93 12.06 -8.18
CA ILE A 127 -2.77 12.16 -6.72
C ILE A 127 -2.36 10.80 -6.14
N ASP A 128 -3.07 9.72 -6.48
CA ASP A 128 -2.75 8.36 -6.01
C ASP A 128 -1.32 7.95 -6.40
N ARG A 129 -0.94 8.20 -7.67
CA ARG A 129 0.40 7.89 -8.18
C ARG A 129 1.50 8.66 -7.45
N ARG A 130 1.34 9.97 -7.27
CA ARG A 130 2.31 10.85 -6.57
C ARG A 130 2.49 10.43 -5.11
N LEU A 131 1.39 10.11 -4.41
CA LEU A 131 1.45 9.71 -3.01
C LEU A 131 2.11 8.34 -2.82
N ALA A 132 1.82 7.38 -3.70
CA ALA A 132 2.48 6.08 -3.68
C ALA A 132 3.99 6.22 -3.90
N GLU A 133 4.40 7.03 -4.89
CA GLU A 133 5.81 7.33 -5.17
C GLU A 133 6.51 8.01 -3.99
N ALA A 134 5.88 9.05 -3.41
CA ALA A 134 6.42 9.75 -2.25
C ALA A 134 6.53 8.88 -0.99
N SER A 135 5.81 7.76 -0.91
CA SER A 135 5.84 6.85 0.25
C SER A 135 6.89 5.75 0.14
N VAL A 136 7.56 5.57 -1.01
CA VAL A 136 8.55 4.49 -1.23
C VAL A 136 9.66 4.53 -0.19
N ASP A 137 10.22 5.71 0.09
CA ASP A 137 11.30 5.87 1.07
C ASP A 137 10.81 5.63 2.50
N GLU A 138 9.56 5.98 2.82
CA GLU A 138 8.99 5.69 4.14
C GLU A 138 8.85 4.18 4.37
N TYR A 139 8.45 3.41 3.35
CA TYR A 139 8.42 1.95 3.42
C TYR A 139 9.82 1.35 3.57
N ARG A 140 10.81 1.90 2.87
CA ARG A 140 12.21 1.48 3.02
C ARG A 140 12.69 1.68 4.45
N VAL A 141 12.55 2.89 4.99
CA VAL A 141 12.97 3.21 6.36
C VAL A 141 12.24 2.35 7.39
N ALA A 142 10.94 2.13 7.23
CA ALA A 142 10.18 1.26 8.13
C ALA A 142 10.65 -0.20 8.08
N ALA A 143 10.96 -0.72 6.90
CA ALA A 143 11.52 -2.06 6.74
C ALA A 143 12.92 -2.16 7.36
N GLU A 144 13.80 -1.18 7.12
CA GLU A 144 15.15 -1.11 7.70
C GLU A 144 15.09 -1.11 9.23
N ALA A 145 14.24 -0.27 9.82
CA ALA A 145 14.07 -0.19 11.26
C ALA A 145 13.55 -1.52 11.85
N ALA A 146 12.57 -2.14 11.20
CA ALA A 146 12.05 -3.44 11.65
C ALA A 146 13.10 -4.55 11.57
N LEU A 147 13.87 -4.60 10.47
CA LEU A 147 14.94 -5.58 10.29
C LEU A 147 16.07 -5.39 11.31
N ALA A 148 16.45 -4.14 11.59
CA ALA A 148 17.45 -3.81 12.61
C ALA A 148 16.98 -4.21 14.02
N GLN A 149 15.69 -3.98 14.34
CA GLN A 149 15.10 -4.39 15.62
C GLN A 149 15.08 -5.92 15.78
N ILE A 150 14.84 -6.65 14.69
CA ILE A 150 14.76 -8.11 14.70
C ILE A 150 16.13 -8.77 14.85
N GLY A 151 17.10 -8.36 14.02
CA GLY A 151 18.44 -8.96 14.00
C GLY A 151 18.44 -10.48 13.79
N VAL A 152 19.35 -11.17 14.47
CA VAL A 152 19.40 -12.64 14.51
C VAL A 152 18.57 -13.15 15.70
N VAL A 153 17.67 -14.10 15.44
CA VAL A 153 16.78 -14.68 16.44
C VAL A 153 17.25 -16.10 16.77
N GLY A 154 17.57 -16.34 18.04
CA GLY A 154 17.87 -17.66 18.59
C GLY A 154 19.13 -17.71 19.46
N PRO A 155 19.59 -18.92 19.85
CA PRO A 155 19.01 -20.21 19.49
C PRO A 155 17.59 -20.37 20.05
N VAL A 156 16.67 -20.89 19.24
CA VAL A 156 15.32 -21.30 19.66
C VAL A 156 15.14 -22.80 19.45
N PRO A 157 14.42 -23.52 20.32
CA PRO A 157 14.09 -24.91 20.07
C PRO A 157 13.41 -25.07 18.70
N SER A 158 13.78 -26.08 17.91
CA SER A 158 13.23 -26.27 16.56
C SER A 158 11.70 -26.35 16.55
N ARG A 159 11.08 -26.87 17.62
CA ARG A 159 9.62 -26.87 17.81
C ARG A 159 8.98 -25.47 17.81
N ASN A 160 9.74 -24.43 18.12
CA ASN A 160 9.31 -23.04 18.17
C ASN A 160 9.70 -22.24 16.91
N LEU A 161 10.33 -22.87 15.92
CA LEU A 161 10.82 -22.20 14.71
C LEU A 161 9.69 -21.49 13.95
N ALA A 162 8.59 -22.19 13.67
CA ALA A 162 7.45 -21.62 12.95
C ALA A 162 6.87 -20.39 13.65
N ALA A 163 6.71 -20.45 14.98
CA ALA A 163 6.24 -19.31 15.77
C ALA A 163 7.23 -18.13 15.75
N SER A 164 8.53 -18.41 15.68
CA SER A 164 9.58 -17.38 15.61
C SER A 164 9.61 -16.70 14.24
N VAL A 165 9.44 -17.47 13.15
CA VAL A 165 9.25 -16.95 11.79
C VAL A 165 8.02 -16.06 11.70
N GLU A 166 6.89 -16.49 12.26
CA GLU A 166 5.66 -15.72 12.20
C GLU A 166 5.76 -14.41 13.00
N ARG A 167 6.41 -14.44 14.17
CA ARG A 167 6.65 -13.23 14.96
C ARG A 167 7.53 -12.23 14.22
N MET A 168 8.57 -12.69 13.51
CA MET A 168 9.40 -11.86 12.63
C MET A 168 8.58 -11.23 11.51
N ARG A 169 7.76 -12.03 10.81
CA ARG A 169 6.87 -11.54 9.74
C ARG A 169 5.89 -10.50 10.25
N SER A 170 5.24 -10.78 11.38
CA SER A 170 4.30 -9.87 12.03
C SER A 170 4.94 -8.53 12.41
N THR A 171 6.19 -8.55 12.88
CA THR A 171 6.94 -7.33 13.23
C THR A 171 7.16 -6.43 12.02
N ILE A 172 7.63 -7.01 10.91
CA ILE A 172 7.82 -6.28 9.65
C ILE A 172 6.47 -5.79 9.11
N ASN A 173 5.45 -6.65 9.05
CA ASN A 173 4.12 -6.30 8.56
C ASN A 173 3.50 -5.15 9.35
N PHE A 174 3.64 -5.15 10.68
CA PHE A 174 3.14 -4.07 11.52
C PHE A 174 3.83 -2.73 11.21
N ALA A 175 5.16 -2.74 11.06
CA ALA A 175 5.90 -1.53 10.69
C ALA A 175 5.44 -0.96 9.34
N LEU A 176 5.24 -1.81 8.33
CA LEU A 176 4.74 -1.39 7.02
C LEU A 176 3.27 -0.92 7.09
N GLN A 177 2.44 -1.55 7.93
CA GLN A 177 1.03 -1.16 8.11
C GLN A 177 0.89 0.26 8.66
N VAL A 178 1.80 0.71 9.53
CA VAL A 178 1.81 2.09 10.03
C VAL A 178 2.02 3.09 8.89
N VAL A 179 2.96 2.81 7.98
CA VAL A 179 3.19 3.63 6.78
C VAL A 179 1.97 3.60 5.86
N THR A 180 1.39 2.42 5.62
CA THR A 180 0.17 2.24 4.83
C THR A 180 -1.00 3.07 5.35
N LYS A 181 -1.20 3.10 6.68
CA LYS A 181 -2.26 3.90 7.29
C LYS A 181 -2.07 5.39 6.99
N ARG A 182 -0.85 5.90 7.18
CA ARG A 182 -0.52 7.31 6.89
C ARG A 182 -0.68 7.66 5.41
N LEU A 183 -0.29 6.75 4.51
CA LEU A 183 -0.54 6.90 3.08
C LEU A 183 -2.03 7.07 2.79
N PHE A 184 -2.90 6.24 3.37
CA PHE A 184 -4.34 6.37 3.15
C PHE A 184 -4.95 7.63 3.75
N GLU A 185 -4.49 8.06 4.93
CA GLU A 185 -4.90 9.34 5.54
C GLU A 185 -4.51 10.53 4.64
N ARG A 186 -3.27 10.56 4.13
CA ARG A 186 -2.80 11.58 3.18
C ARG A 186 -3.57 11.54 1.87
N ARG A 187 -3.89 10.34 1.38
CA ARG A 187 -4.69 10.13 0.17
C ARG A 187 -6.06 10.75 0.33
N GLU A 188 -6.79 10.39 1.38
CA GLU A 188 -8.11 10.95 1.64
C GLU A 188 -8.08 12.48 1.72
N ALA A 189 -7.12 13.04 2.47
CA ALA A 189 -6.95 14.49 2.58
C ALA A 189 -6.68 15.16 1.23
N ALA A 190 -5.77 14.60 0.41
CA ALA A 190 -5.41 15.17 -0.89
C ALA A 190 -6.54 15.06 -1.91
N GLN A 191 -7.27 13.93 -1.95
CA GLN A 191 -8.41 13.75 -2.83
C GLN A 191 -9.53 14.74 -2.47
N ASN A 192 -9.82 14.92 -1.18
CA ASN A 192 -10.83 15.88 -0.70
C ASN A 192 -10.41 17.34 -0.93
N ALA A 193 -9.12 17.65 -0.83
CA ALA A 193 -8.60 19.00 -1.10
C ALA A 193 -8.70 19.39 -2.58
N PHE A 194 -8.72 18.41 -3.50
CA PHE A 194 -8.95 18.66 -4.92
C PHE A 194 -10.44 18.81 -5.26
N ASP A 195 -11.30 18.01 -4.62
CA ASP A 195 -12.76 18.00 -4.77
C ASP A 195 -13.43 19.25 -4.16
N THR A 196 -13.16 20.42 -4.73
CA THR A 196 -13.68 21.72 -4.27
C THR A 196 -14.93 22.17 -5.03
N PRO A 197 -15.81 22.99 -4.42
CA PRO A 197 -16.92 23.64 -5.12
C PRO A 197 -16.47 24.43 -6.35
N GLU A 198 -15.31 25.09 -6.29
CA GLU A 198 -14.71 25.86 -7.37
C GLU A 198 -14.32 24.96 -8.54
N GLU A 199 -13.71 23.80 -8.26
CA GLU A 199 -13.36 22.82 -9.28
C GLU A 199 -14.63 22.25 -9.95
N TYR A 200 -15.67 21.94 -9.17
CA TYR A 200 -16.95 21.50 -9.75
C TYR A 200 -17.61 22.59 -10.60
N ALA A 201 -17.57 23.85 -10.17
CA ALA A 201 -18.06 24.99 -10.95
C ALA A 201 -17.29 25.14 -12.26
N ARG A 202 -15.94 25.00 -12.23
CA ARG A 202 -15.08 25.02 -13.41
C ARG A 202 -15.46 23.93 -14.40
N VAL A 203 -15.62 22.69 -13.92
CA VAL A 203 -16.00 21.53 -14.75
C VAL A 203 -17.40 21.74 -15.35
N ALA A 204 -18.36 22.24 -14.57
CA ALA A 204 -19.73 22.49 -15.03
C ALA A 204 -19.87 23.65 -16.03
N ALA A 205 -19.01 24.67 -15.94
CA ALA A 205 -19.02 25.83 -16.82
C ALA A 205 -18.21 25.64 -18.11
N ALA A 206 -17.34 24.64 -18.17
CA ALA A 206 -16.38 24.45 -19.27
C ALA A 206 -17.04 24.18 -20.64
N CYS A 207 -18.28 23.69 -20.65
CA CYS A 207 -19.02 23.40 -21.87
C CYS A 207 -20.33 24.20 -21.85
N GLY A 208 -20.70 24.86 -22.97
CA GLY A 208 -21.82 25.82 -23.02
C GLY A 208 -23.22 25.31 -22.62
N ARG A 209 -23.39 24.01 -22.31
CA ARG A 209 -24.55 23.45 -21.60
C ARG A 209 -24.10 22.93 -20.24
N LYS A 210 -24.83 23.24 -19.17
CA LYS A 210 -24.52 22.77 -17.81
C LYS A 210 -24.52 21.22 -17.72
N LEU A 211 -23.72 20.71 -16.78
CA LEU A 211 -23.67 19.31 -16.35
C LEU A 211 -24.92 18.90 -15.56
#